data_AF-A0A822B9N9-F1
#
_entry.id   AF-A0A822B9N9-F1
#
_cell.length_a   1.000
_cell.length_b   1.000
_cell.length_c   1.000
_cell.angle_alpha   90.00
_cell.angle_beta   90.00
_cell.angle_gamma   90.00
#
_symmetry.space_group_name_H-M   'P 1'
#
loop_
_entity.id
_entity.type
_entity.pdbx_description
1 polymer ?
#
loop_
_entity_poly.entity_id
_entity_poly.type
_entity_poly.pdbx_seq_one_letter_code
_entity_poly.pdbx_strand_id
1 'polypeptide(L)'
;VLFREIFLTILETSTSSFRHKWLVIQTLAKISADAQIIVDLFINYDCSMRSANIFERLVIVLSRAAQGRQADELGCSPTEEHNLRMKGLECLVSILKCMVEWSNNLYVNPHLQSNLGPDSKPLHDNNYDQDSGRSSSGYVGNGIRRTDSSGSINSYHSNSGLSSESSKNVIDFELVRQRKELFEKGIDLFNQNSKKGLSYLYEKNLLNNEPEDIAQFFHSYQDILDKTIIGDCLGNEDNHFKQIMYAYVDQLDFTNMEFLAALRKFLSGFRLPGEAQKIDRLMEKFAARFCECNSQ
;
A
#
# COMPACT_ATOMS: atom_id res chain seq x y z
N VAL A 1 -1.49 -13.58 -0.88
CA VAL A 1 -2.03 -14.86 -1.39
C VAL A 1 -3.55 -14.95 -1.21
N LEU A 2 -4.11 -15.23 -0.01
CA LEU A 2 -5.55 -15.50 0.14
C LEU A 2 -6.50 -14.43 -0.46
N PHE A 3 -6.40 -13.17 -0.04
CA PHE A 3 -7.24 -12.10 -0.60
C PHE A 3 -6.90 -11.80 -2.06
N ARG A 4 -5.61 -11.52 -2.34
CA ARG A 4 -5.13 -11.06 -3.65
C ARG A 4 -5.33 -12.09 -4.78
N GLU A 5 -5.07 -13.36 -4.51
CA GLU A 5 -4.94 -14.40 -5.54
C GLU A 5 -6.13 -15.35 -5.57
N ILE A 6 -6.86 -15.50 -4.46
CA ILE A 6 -8.00 -16.43 -4.38
C ILE A 6 -9.31 -15.63 -4.38
N PHE A 7 -9.62 -14.90 -3.30
CA PHE A 7 -10.94 -14.29 -3.17
C PHE A 7 -11.22 -13.22 -4.23
N LEU A 8 -10.35 -12.24 -4.38
CA LEU A 8 -10.59 -11.13 -5.32
C LEU A 8 -10.52 -11.61 -6.77
N THR A 9 -9.56 -12.47 -7.10
CA THR A 9 -9.42 -13.05 -8.44
C THR A 9 -10.65 -13.86 -8.87
N ILE A 10 -11.23 -14.69 -7.99
CA ILE A 10 -12.41 -15.48 -8.31
C ILE A 10 -13.60 -14.58 -8.65
N LEU A 11 -13.79 -13.48 -7.93
CA LEU A 11 -14.87 -12.53 -8.21
C LEU A 11 -14.62 -11.71 -9.47
N GLU A 12 -13.37 -11.36 -9.77
CA GLU A 12 -13.02 -10.55 -10.95
C GLU A 12 -13.09 -11.34 -12.26
N THR A 13 -12.67 -12.61 -12.24
CA THR A 13 -12.52 -13.40 -13.46
C THR A 13 -13.89 -13.80 -14.03
N SER A 14 -14.08 -13.65 -15.34
CA SER A 14 -15.32 -14.05 -16.04
C SER A 14 -15.48 -15.57 -16.15
N THR A 15 -14.40 -16.34 -16.04
CA THR A 15 -14.41 -17.81 -16.11
C THR A 15 -14.90 -18.50 -14.84
N SER A 16 -15.02 -17.79 -13.72
CA SER A 16 -15.51 -18.34 -12.46
C SER A 16 -17.01 -18.55 -12.49
N SER A 17 -17.47 -19.77 -12.14
CA SER A 17 -18.89 -20.08 -12.03
C SER A 17 -19.62 -19.19 -11.01
N PHE A 18 -20.93 -19.00 -11.21
CA PHE A 18 -21.78 -18.30 -10.25
C PHE A 18 -21.62 -18.86 -8.83
N ARG A 19 -21.60 -20.19 -8.67
CA ARG A 19 -21.45 -20.85 -7.37
C ARG A 19 -20.15 -20.44 -6.66
N HIS A 20 -19.03 -20.35 -7.40
CA HIS A 20 -17.76 -19.91 -6.82
C HIS A 20 -17.82 -18.43 -6.42
N LYS A 21 -18.34 -17.56 -7.29
CA LYS A 21 -18.51 -16.14 -6.98
C LYS A 21 -19.42 -15.93 -5.77
N TRP A 22 -20.51 -16.69 -5.68
CA TRP A 22 -21.45 -16.66 -4.57
C TRP A 22 -20.81 -17.08 -3.24
N LEU A 23 -20.03 -18.16 -3.24
CA LEU A 23 -19.34 -18.60 -2.02
C LEU A 23 -18.32 -17.55 -1.54
N VAL A 24 -17.58 -16.96 -2.48
CA VAL A 24 -16.59 -15.93 -2.15
C VAL A 24 -17.25 -14.66 -1.63
N ILE A 25 -18.31 -14.16 -2.27
CA ILE A 25 -18.97 -12.94 -1.81
C ILE A 25 -19.61 -13.12 -0.42
N GLN A 26 -20.15 -14.31 -0.12
CA GLN A 26 -20.65 -14.64 1.22
C GLN A 26 -19.53 -14.66 2.27
N THR A 27 -18.35 -15.11 1.88
CA THR A 27 -17.18 -15.11 2.76
C THR A 27 -16.68 -13.68 3.00
N LEU A 28 -16.59 -12.87 1.93
CA LEU A 28 -16.23 -11.46 2.03
C LEU A 28 -17.26 -10.68 2.86
N ALA A 29 -18.56 -11.00 2.79
CA ALA A 29 -19.56 -10.37 3.63
C ALA A 29 -19.29 -10.53 5.13
N LYS A 30 -18.81 -11.71 5.56
CA LYS A 30 -18.43 -11.95 6.97
C LYS A 30 -17.20 -11.15 7.36
N ILE A 31 -16.21 -11.09 6.47
CA ILE A 31 -14.98 -10.32 6.66
C ILE A 31 -15.29 -8.83 6.75
N SER A 32 -16.15 -8.33 5.87
CA SER A 32 -16.62 -6.94 5.80
C SER A 32 -17.51 -6.52 6.98
N ALA A 33 -17.89 -7.44 7.84
CA ALA A 33 -18.64 -7.18 9.07
C ALA A 33 -17.73 -7.00 10.30
N ASP A 34 -16.42 -7.22 10.16
CA ASP A 34 -15.44 -7.03 11.23
C ASP A 34 -14.64 -5.74 10.99
N ALA A 35 -14.83 -4.77 11.88
CA ALA A 35 -14.18 -3.46 11.77
C ALA A 35 -12.66 -3.53 11.91
N GLN A 36 -12.14 -4.44 12.74
CA GLN A 36 -10.70 -4.59 12.95
C GLN A 36 -10.04 -5.16 11.68
N ILE A 37 -10.66 -6.17 11.06
CA ILE A 37 -10.13 -6.76 9.82
C ILE A 37 -10.08 -5.72 8.69
N ILE A 38 -11.11 -4.87 8.57
CA ILE A 38 -11.15 -3.81 7.55
C ILE A 38 -10.04 -2.77 7.75
N VAL A 39 -9.81 -2.35 8.99
CA VAL A 39 -8.74 -1.40 9.31
C VAL A 39 -7.37 -2.04 9.09
N ASP A 40 -7.17 -3.28 9.52
CA ASP A 40 -5.91 -4.01 9.31
C ASP A 40 -5.62 -4.26 7.83
N LEU A 41 -6.65 -4.50 7.01
CA LEU A 41 -6.51 -4.59 5.56
C LEU A 41 -5.98 -3.27 4.99
N PHE A 42 -6.50 -2.12 5.44
CA PHE A 42 -6.05 -0.82 4.96
C PHE A 42 -4.62 -0.50 5.43
N ILE A 43 -4.34 -0.61 6.73
CA ILE A 43 -3.06 -0.20 7.31
C ILE A 43 -1.92 -1.13 6.84
N ASN A 44 -2.12 -2.45 6.84
CA ASN A 44 -1.02 -3.38 6.55
C ASN A 44 -0.75 -3.56 5.05
N TYR A 45 -1.72 -3.24 4.19
CA TYR A 45 -1.60 -3.48 2.75
C TYR A 45 -1.59 -2.18 1.94
N ASP A 46 -2.62 -1.34 2.06
CA ASP A 46 -2.76 -0.14 1.23
C ASP A 46 -1.77 0.95 1.68
N CYS A 47 -1.53 1.07 2.98
CA CYS A 47 -0.56 1.99 3.57
C CYS A 47 0.89 1.47 3.63
N SER A 48 1.26 0.52 2.76
CA SER A 48 2.63 0.00 2.66
C SER A 48 3.15 0.04 1.23
N MET A 49 4.39 0.50 1.05
CA MET A 49 5.05 0.61 -0.27
C MET A 49 5.28 -0.74 -0.97
N ARG A 50 5.33 -1.85 -0.23
CA ARG A 50 5.67 -3.18 -0.77
C ARG A 50 4.48 -4.11 -0.94
N SER A 51 3.34 -3.73 -0.39
CA SER A 51 2.13 -4.55 -0.38
C SER A 51 1.17 -4.11 -1.48
N ALA A 52 0.35 -5.01 -2.01
CA ALA A 52 -0.72 -4.64 -2.94
C ALA A 52 -1.84 -3.85 -2.24
N ASN A 53 -2.58 -2.99 -2.95
CA ASN A 53 -3.77 -2.31 -2.41
C ASN A 53 -4.96 -3.29 -2.29
N ILE A 54 -4.98 -4.08 -1.22
CA ILE A 54 -6.01 -5.12 -1.02
C ILE A 54 -7.35 -4.49 -0.63
N PHE A 55 -7.36 -3.46 0.22
CA PHE A 55 -8.60 -2.81 0.66
C PHE A 55 -9.27 -2.07 -0.51
N GLU A 56 -8.51 -1.27 -1.26
CA GLU A 56 -9.00 -0.62 -2.48
C GLU A 56 -9.59 -1.63 -3.47
N ARG A 57 -8.83 -2.71 -3.77
CA ARG A 57 -9.29 -3.74 -4.70
C ARG A 57 -10.55 -4.46 -4.19
N LEU A 58 -10.65 -4.73 -2.89
CA LEU A 58 -11.87 -5.28 -2.28
C LEU A 58 -13.08 -4.38 -2.55
N VAL A 59 -12.97 -3.07 -2.29
CA VAL A 59 -14.06 -2.10 -2.52
C VAL A 59 -14.45 -2.05 -4.00
N ILE A 60 -13.48 -2.02 -4.91
CA ILE A 60 -13.73 -2.02 -6.36
C ILE A 60 -14.47 -3.29 -6.80
N VAL A 61 -14.04 -4.46 -6.35
CA VAL A 61 -14.65 -5.75 -6.72
C VAL A 61 -16.09 -5.85 -6.22
N LEU A 62 -16.33 -5.46 -4.96
CA LEU A 62 -17.68 -5.44 -4.39
C LEU A 62 -18.58 -4.43 -5.11
N SER A 63 -18.05 -3.27 -5.50
CA SER A 63 -18.75 -2.27 -6.31
C SER A 63 -19.14 -2.80 -7.69
N ARG A 64 -18.21 -3.49 -8.38
CA ARG A 64 -18.51 -4.14 -9.67
C ARG A 64 -19.59 -5.21 -9.54
N ALA A 65 -19.55 -6.00 -8.47
CA ALA A 65 -20.58 -7.00 -8.17
C ALA A 65 -21.96 -6.33 -7.93
N ALA A 66 -21.99 -5.24 -7.16
CA ALA A 66 -23.21 -4.47 -6.89
C ALA A 66 -23.82 -3.84 -8.16
N GLN A 67 -22.97 -3.40 -9.09
CA GLN A 67 -23.38 -2.80 -10.37
C GLN A 67 -23.88 -3.82 -11.40
N GLY A 68 -23.63 -5.12 -11.20
CA GLY A 68 -24.06 -6.18 -12.11
C GLY A 68 -23.31 -6.23 -13.44
N ARG A 69 -22.16 -5.54 -13.58
CA ARG A 69 -21.38 -5.50 -14.82
C ARG A 69 -20.88 -6.87 -15.31
N GLN A 70 -20.98 -7.90 -14.50
CA GLN A 70 -20.53 -9.26 -14.82
C GLN A 70 -21.67 -10.20 -15.24
N ALA A 71 -22.93 -9.75 -15.23
CA ALA A 71 -24.08 -10.63 -15.42
C ALA A 71 -24.22 -11.13 -16.87
N ASP A 72 -23.97 -10.24 -17.84
CA ASP A 72 -24.07 -10.58 -19.27
C ASP A 72 -23.03 -11.63 -19.70
N GLU A 73 -21.87 -11.65 -19.04
CA GLU A 73 -20.76 -12.58 -19.36
C GLU A 73 -20.91 -13.97 -18.73
N LEU A 74 -21.70 -14.10 -17.67
CA LEU A 74 -21.81 -15.33 -16.87
C LEU A 74 -22.99 -16.23 -17.27
N GLY A 75 -23.93 -15.73 -18.09
CA GLY A 75 -25.16 -16.45 -18.42
C GLY A 75 -26.04 -16.76 -17.20
N CYS A 76 -25.91 -15.97 -16.12
CA CYS A 76 -26.67 -16.15 -14.89
C CYS A 76 -28.16 -15.92 -15.09
N SER A 77 -28.99 -16.57 -14.28
CA SER A 77 -30.41 -16.21 -14.21
C SER A 77 -30.59 -14.79 -13.61
N PRO A 78 -31.68 -14.08 -13.96
CA PRO A 78 -31.95 -12.76 -13.37
C PRO A 78 -32.02 -12.75 -11.84
N THR A 79 -32.40 -13.88 -11.23
CA THR A 79 -32.46 -14.04 -9.77
C THR A 79 -31.07 -14.17 -9.14
N GLU A 80 -30.18 -14.96 -9.75
CA GLU A 80 -28.79 -15.12 -9.31
C GLU A 80 -28.00 -13.82 -9.42
N GLU A 81 -28.20 -13.10 -10.52
CA GLU A 81 -27.65 -11.76 -10.70
C GLU A 81 -28.14 -10.80 -9.61
N HIS A 82 -29.46 -10.74 -9.38
CA HIS A 82 -30.03 -9.90 -8.34
C HIS A 82 -29.43 -10.21 -6.96
N ASN A 83 -29.29 -11.49 -6.62
CA ASN A 83 -28.69 -11.92 -5.37
C ASN A 83 -27.23 -11.44 -5.24
N LEU A 84 -26.43 -11.56 -6.30
CA LEU A 84 -25.03 -11.12 -6.29
C LEU A 84 -24.92 -9.61 -6.12
N ARG A 85 -25.77 -8.84 -6.82
CA ARG A 85 -25.85 -7.38 -6.70
C ARG A 85 -26.19 -6.96 -5.26
N MET A 86 -27.24 -7.56 -4.69
CA MET A 86 -27.67 -7.27 -3.32
C MET A 86 -26.57 -7.60 -2.30
N LYS A 87 -25.87 -8.74 -2.45
CA LYS A 87 -24.76 -9.08 -1.56
C LYS A 87 -23.56 -8.16 -1.70
N GLY A 88 -23.21 -7.73 -2.91
CA GLY A 88 -22.16 -6.73 -3.11
C GLY A 88 -22.47 -5.42 -2.39
N LEU A 89 -23.72 -4.94 -2.50
CA LEU A 89 -24.16 -3.72 -1.83
C LEU A 89 -24.16 -3.87 -0.30
N GLU A 90 -24.62 -5.01 0.22
CA GLU A 90 -24.58 -5.33 1.66
C GLU A 90 -23.15 -5.27 2.21
N CYS A 91 -22.18 -5.83 1.50
CA CYS A 91 -20.77 -5.78 1.90
C CYS A 91 -20.26 -4.33 1.96
N LEU A 92 -20.55 -3.52 0.94
CA LEU A 92 -20.11 -2.11 0.91
C LEU A 92 -20.72 -1.30 2.06
N VAL A 93 -22.02 -1.50 2.33
CA VAL A 93 -22.69 -0.85 3.45
C VAL A 93 -22.09 -1.32 4.78
N SER A 94 -21.75 -2.61 4.90
CA SER A 94 -21.08 -3.18 6.07
C SER A 94 -19.72 -2.53 6.31
N ILE A 95 -18.88 -2.42 5.27
CA ILE A 95 -17.58 -1.73 5.35
C ILE A 95 -17.76 -0.30 5.87
N LEU A 96 -18.71 0.46 5.31
CA LEU A 96 -18.97 1.84 5.75
C LEU A 96 -19.42 1.90 7.21
N LYS A 97 -20.33 1.02 7.63
CA LYS A 97 -20.77 0.94 9.02
C LYS A 97 -19.62 0.62 9.96
N CYS A 98 -18.79 -0.35 9.62
CA CYS A 98 -17.62 -0.74 10.40
C CYS A 98 -16.62 0.42 10.55
N MET A 99 -16.37 1.18 9.48
CA MET A 99 -15.48 2.35 9.55
C MET A 99 -16.05 3.45 10.46
N VAL A 100 -17.36 3.70 10.39
CA VAL A 100 -18.04 4.67 11.28
C VAL A 100 -17.96 4.20 12.73
N GLU A 101 -18.29 2.94 13.01
CA GLU A 101 -18.22 2.34 14.35
C GLU A 101 -16.80 2.42 14.93
N TRP A 102 -15.81 2.01 14.15
CA TRP A 102 -14.41 2.08 14.56
C TRP A 102 -13.97 3.52 14.86
N SER A 103 -14.33 4.48 13.99
CA SER A 103 -13.98 5.89 14.22
C SER A 103 -14.65 6.45 15.47
N ASN A 104 -15.92 6.13 15.74
CA ASN A 104 -16.62 6.57 16.95
C ASN A 104 -15.95 6.07 18.23
N ASN A 105 -15.42 4.84 18.23
CA ASN A 105 -14.69 4.28 19.37
C ASN A 105 -13.43 5.09 19.72
N LEU A 106 -12.79 5.74 18.74
CA LEU A 106 -11.64 6.63 18.96
C LEU A 106 -12.04 8.01 19.52
N TYR A 107 -13.19 8.55 19.12
CA TYR A 107 -13.63 9.89 19.54
C TYR A 107 -14.40 9.92 20.87
N VAL A 108 -15.06 8.82 21.24
CA VAL A 108 -15.88 8.74 22.45
C VAL A 108 -15.06 8.35 23.69
N ASN A 109 -13.88 7.73 23.53
CA ASN A 109 -12.97 7.39 24.64
C ASN A 109 -11.49 7.63 24.28
N PRO A 110 -10.95 8.84 24.49
CA PRO A 110 -9.57 9.20 24.14
C PRO A 110 -8.48 8.41 24.88
N HIS A 111 -8.83 7.65 25.93
CA HIS A 111 -7.90 6.92 26.80
C HIS A 111 -7.91 5.40 26.61
N LEU A 112 -8.77 4.86 25.73
CA LEU A 112 -8.63 3.47 25.30
C LEU A 112 -7.60 3.43 24.18
N GLN A 113 -6.32 3.30 24.56
CA GLN A 113 -5.35 2.71 23.66
C GLN A 113 -5.95 1.39 23.16
N SER A 114 -6.15 1.28 21.85
CA SER A 114 -6.29 -0.03 21.22
C SER A 114 -5.04 -0.82 21.64
N ASN A 115 -5.22 -1.86 22.44
CA ASN A 115 -4.14 -2.72 22.92
C ASN A 115 -3.38 -3.31 21.73
N LEU A 116 -2.32 -2.62 21.31
CA LEU A 116 -1.27 -3.13 20.45
C LEU A 116 -0.21 -3.74 21.38
N GLY A 117 -0.38 -5.02 21.73
CA GLY A 117 0.64 -5.84 22.40
C GLY A 117 0.46 -6.11 23.91
N PRO A 118 1.06 -7.19 24.47
CA PRO A 118 0.78 -7.67 25.83
C PRO A 118 1.71 -7.04 26.90
N ASP A 119 1.18 -6.99 28.14
CA ASP A 119 1.80 -6.69 29.44
C ASP A 119 2.09 -5.20 29.77
N SER A 120 1.52 -4.61 30.82
CA SER A 120 1.79 -4.95 32.23
C SER A 120 0.86 -4.20 33.22
N LYS A 121 0.78 -4.75 34.44
CA LYS A 121 -0.16 -4.56 35.57
C LYS A 121 -0.48 -3.12 36.05
N PRO A 122 -1.62 -2.90 36.76
CA PRO A 122 -2.00 -1.60 37.31
C PRO A 122 -1.33 -1.34 38.67
N LEU A 123 -1.00 -0.07 38.95
CA LEU A 123 -0.67 0.39 40.29
C LEU A 123 -1.56 1.57 40.71
N HIS A 124 -2.09 1.37 41.91
CA HIS A 124 -2.81 2.23 42.85
C HIS A 124 -1.96 3.47 43.21
N ASP A 125 -2.55 4.66 43.43
CA ASP A 125 -2.76 5.16 44.79
C ASP A 125 -3.57 6.48 44.87
N ASN A 126 -4.12 6.69 46.07
CA ASN A 126 -5.10 7.68 46.50
C ASN A 126 -4.52 9.08 46.81
N ASN A 127 -5.36 10.13 46.80
CA ASN A 127 -5.87 10.81 48.03
C ASN A 127 -6.23 12.32 47.90
N TYR A 128 -7.40 12.66 48.47
CA TYR A 128 -7.85 13.86 49.22
C TYR A 128 -7.76 15.28 48.57
N ASP A 129 -8.71 16.22 48.67
CA ASP A 129 -9.82 16.44 49.61
C ASP A 129 -10.92 17.38 49.06
N GLN A 130 -12.05 17.36 49.77
CA GLN A 130 -13.27 18.19 49.72
C GLN A 130 -13.03 19.72 49.79
N ASP A 131 -13.91 20.54 49.18
CA ASP A 131 -14.92 21.30 49.94
C ASP A 131 -15.96 22.03 49.03
N SER A 132 -17.16 22.13 49.59
CA SER A 132 -18.41 22.81 49.24
C SER A 132 -18.29 24.34 49.01
N GLY A 133 -19.22 25.10 48.43
CA GLY A 133 -20.57 24.93 47.92
C GLY A 133 -21.16 26.30 47.46
N ARG A 134 -22.40 26.25 46.93
CA ARG A 134 -23.43 27.33 46.84
C ARG A 134 -23.25 28.57 45.93
N SER A 135 -24.02 28.52 44.83
CA SER A 135 -25.20 29.37 44.48
C SER A 135 -25.20 30.91 44.52
N SER A 136 -25.81 31.44 43.45
CA SER A 136 -26.54 32.72 43.26
C SER A 136 -25.71 34.00 43.13
N SER A 137 -25.65 34.61 41.94
CA SER A 137 -26.71 35.42 41.29
C SER A 137 -26.89 36.77 41.96
N GLY A 138 -26.48 37.84 41.26
CA GLY A 138 -26.87 39.19 41.63
C GLY A 138 -26.22 40.32 40.83
N TYR A 139 -26.92 40.73 39.77
CA TYR A 139 -27.18 42.12 39.38
C TYR A 139 -26.04 43.07 38.91
N VAL A 140 -26.27 43.59 37.69
CA VAL A 140 -26.31 45.02 37.29
C VAL A 140 -25.01 45.81 37.48
N GLY A 141 -24.38 46.41 36.47
CA GLY A 141 -24.93 47.06 35.28
C GLY A 141 -24.45 48.53 35.28
N ASN A 142 -24.01 48.97 34.10
CA ASN A 142 -23.67 50.33 33.66
C ASN A 142 -22.26 50.89 33.86
N GLY A 143 -21.67 51.31 32.73
CA GLY A 143 -20.50 52.17 32.64
C GLY A 143 -20.00 52.37 31.21
N ILE A 144 -20.71 53.18 30.42
CA ILE A 144 -20.37 53.61 29.06
C ILE A 144 -19.07 54.43 29.06
N ARG A 145 -18.08 54.11 28.20
CA ARG A 145 -17.23 55.09 27.48
C ARG A 145 -16.79 54.54 26.12
N ARG A 146 -17.01 55.35 25.07
CA ARG A 146 -16.53 55.18 23.69
C ARG A 146 -15.11 55.74 23.59
N THR A 147 -14.22 55.10 22.81
CA THR A 147 -13.29 55.78 21.87
C THR A 147 -12.73 54.80 20.82
N ASP A 148 -12.99 55.14 19.55
CA ASP A 148 -12.20 55.08 18.31
C ASP A 148 -10.88 54.26 18.17
N SER A 149 -10.92 53.42 17.12
CA SER A 149 -9.94 53.22 16.03
C SER A 149 -8.53 52.60 16.24
N SER A 150 -8.35 51.47 15.53
CA SER A 150 -7.19 51.02 14.73
C SER A 150 -5.83 50.72 15.41
N GLY A 151 -5.34 49.48 15.23
CA GLY A 151 -3.91 49.13 15.39
C GLY A 151 -3.62 47.64 15.59
N SER A 152 -3.04 47.01 14.57
CA SER A 152 -2.12 45.86 14.50
C SER A 152 -2.06 44.74 15.56
N ILE A 153 -2.06 43.51 15.01
CA ILE A 153 -1.07 42.41 15.18
C ILE A 153 -0.50 42.22 16.60
N ASN A 154 -0.89 41.12 17.25
CA ASN A 154 0.10 40.18 17.80
C ASN A 154 -0.51 38.81 18.13
N SER A 155 0.21 37.81 17.66
CA SER A 155 0.09 36.38 17.88
C SER A 155 0.30 36.00 19.34
N TYR A 156 -0.61 35.18 19.88
CA TYR A 156 -0.32 34.36 21.05
C TYR A 156 -0.51 32.88 20.67
N HIS A 157 0.62 32.21 20.52
CA HIS A 157 0.73 30.77 20.43
C HIS A 157 0.09 30.12 21.65
N SER A 158 -1.01 29.39 21.44
CA SER A 158 -1.47 28.38 22.39
C SER A 158 -0.78 27.07 22.03
N ASN A 159 0.22 26.69 22.82
CA ASN A 159 0.92 25.42 22.73
C ASN A 159 0.01 24.32 23.28
N SER A 160 -0.77 23.67 22.41
CA SER A 160 -1.53 22.45 22.75
C SER A 160 -0.64 21.22 22.50
N GLY A 161 0.22 20.91 23.46
CA GLY A 161 1.18 19.80 23.41
C GLY A 161 0.59 18.39 23.56
N LEU A 162 -0.60 18.09 23.02
CA LEU A 162 -1.21 16.75 23.13
C LEU A 162 -1.90 16.24 21.86
N SER A 163 -1.68 16.87 20.71
CA SER A 163 -2.24 16.48 19.40
C SER A 163 -1.18 16.08 18.36
N SER A 164 0.10 16.08 18.74
CA SER A 164 1.19 15.91 17.76
C SER A 164 1.33 14.48 17.22
N GLU A 165 1.11 13.43 18.01
CA GLU A 165 1.42 12.06 17.57
C GLU A 165 0.35 11.52 16.60
N SER A 166 -0.93 11.73 16.93
CA SER A 166 -2.07 11.27 16.13
C SER A 166 -2.15 11.97 14.77
N SER A 167 -1.90 13.29 14.75
CA SER A 167 -1.86 14.06 13.50
C SER A 167 -0.62 13.74 12.66
N LYS A 168 0.54 13.45 13.27
CA LYS A 168 1.73 12.97 12.53
C LYS A 168 1.48 11.63 11.86
N ASN A 169 0.86 10.68 12.57
CA ASN A 169 0.56 9.34 12.02
C ASN A 169 -0.43 9.40 10.84
N VAL A 170 -1.46 10.26 10.91
CA VAL A 170 -2.41 10.43 9.80
C VAL A 170 -1.75 11.05 8.57
N ILE A 171 -0.91 12.08 8.78
CA ILE A 171 -0.14 12.71 7.70
C ILE A 171 0.86 11.71 7.09
N ASP A 172 1.47 10.86 7.91
CA ASP A 172 2.41 9.83 7.45
C ASP A 172 1.70 8.79 6.54
N PHE A 173 0.52 8.29 6.94
CA PHE A 173 -0.24 7.34 6.11
C PHE A 173 -0.72 7.94 4.77
N GLU A 174 -1.14 9.20 4.76
CA GLU A 174 -1.53 9.88 3.52
C GLU A 174 -0.33 10.09 2.60
N LEU A 175 0.81 10.50 3.14
CA LEU A 175 2.06 10.66 2.38
C LEU A 175 2.57 9.33 1.83
N VAL A 176 2.53 8.26 2.63
CA VAL A 176 2.90 6.92 2.18
C VAL A 176 1.99 6.46 1.04
N ARG A 177 0.68 6.69 1.16
CA ARG A 177 -0.27 6.35 0.10
C ARG A 177 -0.01 7.14 -1.18
N GLN A 178 0.13 8.47 -1.10
CA GLN A 178 0.43 9.30 -2.27
C GLN A 178 1.75 8.88 -2.94
N ARG A 179 2.79 8.61 -2.13
CA ARG A 179 4.08 8.13 -2.62
C ARG A 179 3.94 6.77 -3.32
N LYS A 180 3.12 5.88 -2.79
CA LYS A 180 2.82 4.57 -3.38
C LYS A 180 2.11 4.70 -4.71
N GLU A 181 1.09 5.55 -4.82
CA GLU A 181 0.35 5.79 -6.07
C GLU A 181 1.28 6.32 -7.17
N LEU A 182 2.19 7.25 -6.84
CA LEU A 182 3.23 7.71 -7.77
C LEU A 182 4.18 6.57 -8.17
N PHE A 183 4.57 5.72 -7.22
CA PHE A 183 5.45 4.60 -7.49
C PHE A 183 4.80 3.56 -8.42
N GLU A 184 3.57 3.14 -8.12
CA GLU A 184 2.79 2.21 -8.96
C GLU A 184 2.64 2.74 -10.39
N LYS A 185 2.32 4.03 -10.55
CA LYS A 185 2.29 4.68 -11.86
C LYS A 185 3.65 4.65 -12.57
N GLY A 186 4.75 4.79 -11.84
CA GLY A 186 6.11 4.65 -12.36
C GLY A 186 6.42 3.23 -12.85
N ILE A 187 5.95 2.21 -12.12
CA ILE A 187 6.04 0.80 -12.52
C ILE A 187 5.24 0.55 -13.81
N ASP A 188 4.02 1.06 -13.91
CA ASP A 188 3.20 0.91 -15.11
C ASP A 188 3.86 1.57 -16.34
N LEU A 189 4.43 2.77 -16.16
CA LEU A 189 5.19 3.44 -17.21
C LEU A 189 6.45 2.66 -17.59
N PHE A 190 7.13 2.04 -16.62
CA PHE A 190 8.30 1.20 -16.88
C PHE A 190 7.92 -0.03 -17.71
N ASN A 191 6.83 -0.72 -17.33
CA ASN A 191 6.33 -1.90 -18.03
C ASN A 191 5.89 -1.58 -19.47
N GLN A 192 5.48 -0.34 -19.76
CA GLN A 192 5.22 0.11 -21.13
C GLN A 192 6.48 0.53 -21.87
N ASN A 193 7.37 1.25 -21.20
CA ASN A 193 8.61 1.75 -21.76
C ASN A 193 9.61 2.05 -20.65
N SER A 194 10.66 1.26 -20.57
CA SER A 194 11.65 1.35 -19.49
C SER A 194 12.29 2.72 -19.33
N LYS A 195 12.68 3.38 -20.43
CA LYS A 195 13.29 4.73 -20.40
C LYS A 195 12.33 5.76 -19.81
N LYS A 196 11.05 5.71 -20.20
CA LYS A 196 10.02 6.62 -19.67
C LYS A 196 9.73 6.34 -18.19
N GLY A 197 9.60 5.07 -17.81
CA GLY A 197 9.37 4.67 -16.42
C GLY A 197 10.48 5.11 -15.48
N LEU A 198 11.74 4.81 -15.84
CA LEU A 198 12.91 5.24 -15.07
C LEU A 198 12.98 6.77 -14.96
N SER A 199 12.81 7.49 -16.08
CA SER A 199 12.82 8.96 -16.07
C SER A 199 11.75 9.54 -15.13
N TYR A 200 10.55 8.97 -15.13
CA TYR A 200 9.47 9.38 -14.22
C TYR A 200 9.81 9.10 -12.76
N LEU A 201 10.37 7.93 -12.45
CA LEU A 201 10.78 7.56 -11.10
C LEU A 201 11.89 8.49 -10.56
N TYR A 202 12.81 8.93 -11.42
CA TYR A 202 13.83 9.91 -11.07
C TYR A 202 13.23 11.28 -10.78
N GLU A 203 12.33 11.77 -11.65
CA GLU A 203 11.68 13.08 -11.49
C GLU A 203 10.88 13.16 -10.18
N LYS A 204 10.27 12.04 -9.76
CA LYS A 204 9.51 11.96 -8.50
C LYS A 204 10.37 11.65 -7.28
N ASN A 205 11.69 11.59 -7.41
CA ASN A 205 12.64 11.21 -6.35
C ASN A 205 12.26 9.87 -5.67
N LEU A 206 11.76 8.92 -6.47
CA LEU A 206 11.38 7.58 -6.03
C LEU A 206 12.50 6.57 -6.27
N LEU A 207 13.41 6.88 -7.19
CA LEU A 207 14.59 6.10 -7.53
C LEU A 207 15.74 7.07 -7.83
N ASN A 208 16.95 6.75 -7.40
CA ASN A 208 18.13 7.51 -7.78
C ASN A 208 18.62 7.05 -9.16
N ASN A 209 19.26 7.94 -9.90
CA ASN A 209 19.80 7.64 -11.23
C ASN A 209 21.21 7.00 -11.15
N GLU A 210 21.44 6.17 -10.13
CA GLU A 210 22.70 5.43 -9.95
C GLU A 210 22.52 3.97 -10.39
N PRO A 211 23.47 3.38 -11.15
CA PRO A 211 23.35 2.02 -11.67
C PRO A 211 23.06 0.96 -10.60
N GLU A 212 23.66 1.11 -9.42
CA GLU A 212 23.52 0.21 -8.27
C GLU A 212 22.10 0.26 -7.68
N ASP A 213 21.52 1.46 -7.58
CA ASP A 213 20.17 1.65 -7.05
C ASP A 213 19.11 1.09 -8.03
N ILE A 214 19.34 1.25 -9.33
CA ILE A 214 18.47 0.70 -10.37
C ILE A 214 18.56 -0.83 -10.42
N ALA A 215 19.77 -1.38 -10.27
CA ALA A 215 19.97 -2.82 -10.14
C ALA A 215 19.25 -3.39 -8.91
N GLN A 216 19.38 -2.72 -7.76
CA GLN A 216 18.69 -3.10 -6.53
C GLN A 216 17.17 -3.02 -6.69
N PHE A 217 16.67 -2.01 -7.41
CA PHE A 217 15.27 -1.87 -7.77
C PHE A 217 14.78 -3.07 -8.60
N PHE A 218 15.52 -3.51 -9.63
CA PHE A 218 15.16 -4.69 -10.42
C PHE A 218 15.11 -5.98 -9.59
N HIS A 219 16.05 -6.17 -8.66
CA HIS A 219 16.03 -7.34 -7.76
C HIS A 219 14.86 -7.28 -6.76
N SER A 220 14.61 -6.11 -6.17
CA SER A 220 13.62 -5.93 -5.10
C SER A 220 12.18 -5.98 -5.60
N TYR A 221 11.94 -5.59 -6.86
CA TYR A 221 10.60 -5.47 -7.44
C TYR A 221 10.35 -6.42 -8.63
N GLN A 222 11.12 -7.51 -8.72
CA GLN A 222 11.04 -8.49 -9.82
C GLN A 222 9.66 -9.15 -10.01
N ASP A 223 8.81 -9.14 -8.96
CA ASP A 223 7.48 -9.75 -8.99
C ASP A 223 6.41 -8.83 -9.59
N ILE A 224 6.66 -7.51 -9.64
CA ILE A 224 5.73 -6.50 -10.16
C ILE A 224 6.21 -5.86 -11.47
N LEU A 225 7.51 -5.89 -11.72
CA LEU A 225 8.11 -5.45 -12.97
C LEU A 225 7.98 -6.53 -14.05
N ASP A 226 7.75 -6.12 -15.29
CA ASP A 226 7.74 -7.04 -16.43
C ASP A 226 9.16 -7.57 -16.69
N LYS A 227 9.33 -8.87 -16.48
CA LYS A 227 10.61 -9.58 -16.66
C LYS A 227 11.16 -9.46 -18.09
N THR A 228 10.30 -9.29 -19.09
CA THR A 228 10.70 -9.08 -20.49
C THR A 228 11.35 -7.71 -20.64
N ILE A 229 10.74 -6.68 -20.06
CA ILE A 229 11.27 -5.31 -20.09
C ILE A 229 12.57 -5.20 -19.31
N ILE A 230 12.69 -5.88 -18.15
CA ILE A 230 13.96 -5.96 -17.42
C ILE A 230 15.04 -6.60 -18.32
N GLY A 231 14.75 -7.71 -18.98
CA GLY A 231 15.69 -8.39 -19.87
C GLY A 231 16.15 -7.50 -21.02
N ASP A 232 15.22 -6.78 -21.65
CA ASP A 232 15.52 -5.82 -22.71
C ASP A 232 16.36 -4.63 -22.24
N CYS A 233 16.14 -4.17 -21.00
CA CYS A 233 16.96 -3.15 -20.36
C CYS A 233 18.40 -3.64 -20.14
N LEU A 234 18.57 -4.79 -19.50
CA LEU A 234 19.88 -5.32 -19.15
C LEU A 234 20.69 -5.69 -20.41
N GLY A 235 20.01 -6.11 -21.49
CA GLY A 235 20.65 -6.43 -22.76
C GLY A 235 20.99 -5.22 -23.64
N ASN A 236 20.57 -4.00 -23.28
CA ASN A 236 20.69 -2.82 -24.14
C ASN A 236 22.17 -2.42 -24.40
N GLU A 237 22.43 -1.83 -25.57
CA GLU A 237 23.77 -1.38 -25.96
C GLU A 237 24.19 -0.03 -25.38
N ASP A 238 23.22 0.75 -24.91
CA ASP A 238 23.41 2.04 -24.26
C ASP A 238 24.35 1.91 -23.04
N ASN A 239 25.35 2.80 -22.92
CA ASN A 239 26.35 2.74 -21.84
C ASN A 239 25.75 2.76 -20.43
N HIS A 240 24.69 3.55 -20.21
CA HIS A 240 24.00 3.60 -18.92
C HIS A 240 23.36 2.25 -18.56
N PHE A 241 22.69 1.59 -19.52
CA PHE A 241 22.09 0.28 -19.30
C PHE A 241 23.12 -0.84 -19.14
N LYS A 242 24.28 -0.73 -19.80
CA LYS A 242 25.42 -1.63 -19.56
C LYS A 242 25.94 -1.52 -18.14
N GLN A 243 26.07 -0.31 -17.60
CA GLN A 243 26.48 -0.11 -16.21
C GLN A 243 25.46 -0.70 -15.24
N ILE A 244 24.16 -0.50 -15.49
CA ILE A 244 23.08 -1.12 -14.70
C ILE A 244 23.18 -2.64 -14.77
N MET A 245 23.44 -3.21 -15.95
CA MET A 245 23.60 -4.66 -16.11
C MET A 245 24.80 -5.20 -15.33
N TYR A 246 25.92 -4.47 -15.31
CA TYR A 246 27.08 -4.86 -14.50
C TYR A 246 26.73 -4.84 -13.02
N ALA A 247 26.15 -3.74 -12.51
CA ALA A 247 25.72 -3.64 -11.12
C ALA A 247 24.70 -4.74 -10.74
N TYR A 248 23.76 -5.05 -11.64
CA TYR A 248 22.76 -6.10 -11.44
C TYR A 248 23.39 -7.49 -11.26
N VAL A 249 24.36 -7.84 -12.13
CA VAL A 249 25.06 -9.12 -12.05
C VAL A 249 25.99 -9.16 -10.84
N ASP A 250 26.65 -8.05 -10.51
CA ASP A 250 27.60 -7.99 -9.39
C ASP A 250 26.89 -8.12 -8.02
N GLN A 251 25.63 -7.73 -7.94
CA GLN A 251 24.76 -7.95 -6.77
C GLN A 251 24.32 -9.42 -6.60
N LEU A 252 24.56 -10.30 -7.59
CA LEU A 252 24.31 -11.72 -7.47
C LEU A 252 25.53 -12.44 -6.90
N ASP A 253 25.30 -13.19 -5.82
CA ASP A 253 26.28 -14.08 -5.22
C ASP A 253 26.18 -15.49 -5.84
N PHE A 254 27.29 -15.97 -6.41
CA PHE A 254 27.41 -17.32 -6.99
C PHE A 254 28.41 -18.21 -6.26
N THR A 255 28.88 -17.80 -5.07
CA THR A 255 29.88 -18.54 -4.31
C THR A 255 29.37 -19.95 -3.97
N ASN A 256 30.20 -20.97 -4.22
CA ASN A 256 29.88 -22.39 -4.00
C ASN A 256 28.65 -22.91 -4.76
N MET A 257 28.23 -22.25 -5.84
CA MET A 257 27.12 -22.71 -6.67
C MET A 257 27.63 -23.50 -7.87
N GLU A 258 27.00 -24.64 -8.17
CA GLU A 258 27.21 -25.30 -9.47
C GLU A 258 26.78 -24.37 -10.62
N PHE A 259 27.45 -24.48 -11.76
CA PHE A 259 27.20 -23.63 -12.93
C PHE A 259 25.72 -23.53 -13.31
N LEU A 260 25.01 -24.67 -13.38
CA LEU A 260 23.59 -24.69 -13.73
C LEU A 260 22.70 -24.03 -12.66
N ALA A 261 23.07 -24.13 -11.38
CA ALA A 261 22.34 -23.47 -10.30
C ALA A 261 22.55 -21.95 -10.35
N ALA A 262 23.79 -21.50 -10.58
CA ALA A 262 24.11 -20.08 -10.77
C ALA A 262 23.39 -19.51 -12.00
N LEU A 263 23.37 -20.23 -13.12
CA LEU A 263 22.67 -19.81 -14.33
C LEU A 263 21.16 -19.70 -14.12
N ARG A 264 20.54 -20.66 -13.41
CA ARG A 264 19.12 -20.56 -13.03
C ARG A 264 18.84 -19.35 -12.14
N LYS A 265 19.70 -19.09 -11.16
CA LYS A 265 19.60 -17.91 -10.28
C LYS A 265 19.74 -16.61 -11.07
N PHE A 266 20.65 -16.55 -12.03
CA PHE A 266 20.82 -15.38 -12.89
C PHE A 266 19.57 -15.12 -13.75
N LEU A 267 19.02 -16.17 -14.36
CA LEU A 267 17.86 -16.06 -15.26
C LEU A 267 16.51 -16.00 -14.54
N SER A 268 16.44 -16.08 -13.20
CA SER A 268 15.15 -16.03 -12.50
C SER A 268 14.54 -14.62 -12.43
N GLY A 269 15.38 -13.59 -12.47
CA GLY A 269 14.97 -12.19 -12.29
C GLY A 269 14.45 -11.51 -13.56
N PHE A 270 14.70 -12.06 -14.74
CA PHE A 270 14.28 -11.47 -16.02
C PHE A 270 14.06 -12.53 -17.09
N ARG A 271 13.44 -12.16 -18.22
CA ARG A 271 13.28 -13.04 -19.37
C ARG A 271 14.37 -12.74 -20.38
N LEU A 272 15.11 -13.76 -20.79
CA LEU A 272 16.24 -13.61 -21.71
C LEU A 272 15.76 -13.01 -23.05
N PRO A 273 16.40 -11.95 -23.57
CA PRO A 273 16.07 -11.38 -24.88
C PRO A 273 16.31 -12.36 -26.02
N GLY A 274 15.67 -12.12 -27.18
CA GLY A 274 15.81 -13.00 -28.35
C GLY A 274 17.00 -12.66 -29.25
N GLU A 275 17.53 -11.45 -29.17
CA GLU A 275 18.61 -10.97 -30.02
C GLU A 275 19.96 -11.50 -29.54
N ALA A 276 20.69 -12.20 -30.42
CA ALA A 276 21.96 -12.87 -30.08
C ALA A 276 22.99 -11.93 -29.42
N GLN A 277 23.08 -10.67 -29.88
CA GLN A 277 24.00 -9.67 -29.31
C GLN A 277 23.67 -9.30 -27.86
N LYS A 278 22.38 -9.24 -27.50
CA LYS A 278 21.96 -8.98 -26.12
C LYS A 278 22.28 -10.18 -25.22
N ILE A 279 22.01 -11.38 -25.72
CA ILE A 279 22.31 -12.64 -25.01
C ILE A 279 23.81 -12.76 -24.74
N ASP A 280 24.63 -12.56 -25.77
CA ASP A 280 26.09 -12.65 -25.68
C ASP A 280 26.65 -11.75 -24.57
N ARG A 281 26.21 -10.48 -24.54
CA ARG A 281 26.60 -9.50 -23.51
C ARG A 281 26.22 -9.94 -22.08
N LEU A 282 25.01 -10.47 -21.91
CA LEU A 282 24.52 -10.96 -20.61
C LEU A 282 25.30 -12.20 -20.16
N MET A 283 25.56 -13.13 -21.08
CA MET A 283 26.30 -14.35 -20.80
C MET A 283 27.78 -14.08 -20.51
N GLU A 284 28.39 -13.10 -21.20
CA GLU A 284 29.77 -12.68 -20.97
C GLU A 284 29.96 -12.13 -19.55
N LYS A 285 29.10 -11.19 -19.12
CA LYS A 285 29.16 -10.65 -17.76
C LYS A 285 28.81 -11.70 -16.70
N PHE A 286 27.84 -12.58 -16.97
CA PHE A 286 27.54 -13.71 -16.09
C PHE A 286 28.74 -14.63 -15.91
N ALA A 287 29.42 -15.02 -17.00
CA ALA A 287 30.58 -15.89 -16.96
C ALA A 287 31.74 -15.25 -16.18
N ALA A 288 32.01 -13.96 -16.41
CA ALA A 288 33.00 -13.21 -15.64
C ALA A 288 32.69 -13.25 -14.14
N ARG A 289 31.45 -12.95 -13.75
CA ARG A 289 31.03 -12.96 -12.34
C ARG A 289 31.05 -14.34 -11.69
N PHE A 290 30.64 -15.37 -12.44
CA PHE A 290 30.66 -16.75 -11.94
C PHE A 290 32.09 -17.21 -11.65
N CYS A 291 33.02 -16.92 -12.56
CA CYS A 291 34.45 -17.21 -12.38
C CYS A 291 35.05 -16.41 -11.22
N GLU A 292 34.71 -15.13 -11.06
CA GLU A 292 35.14 -14.32 -9.91
C GLU A 292 34.74 -14.97 -8.58
N CYS A 293 33.49 -15.44 -8.46
CA CYS A 293 32.96 -16.03 -7.23
C CYS A 293 33.48 -17.45 -6.95
N ASN A 294 33.96 -18.17 -7.96
CA ASN A 294 34.35 -19.59 -7.87
C ASN A 294 35.77 -19.84 -8.41
N SER A 295 36.67 -18.86 -8.25
CA SER A 295 38.06 -18.91 -8.70
C SER A 295 38.98 -19.76 -7.79
N GLN A 296 38.42 -20.72 -7.05
CA GLN A 296 39.14 -21.65 -6.17
C GLN A 296 38.98 -23.10 -6.60
#